data_AF-A0A1C3NLC8-F1
#
_entry.id   AF-A0A1C3NLC8-F1
#
_cell.length_a   1.000
_cell.length_b   1.000
_cell.length_c   1.000
_cell.angle_alpha   90.00
_cell.angle_beta   90.00
_cell.angle_gamma   90.00
#
_symmetry.space_group_name_H-M   'P 1'
#
loop_
_entity.id
_entity.type
_entity.pdbx_description
1 polymer ?
#
loop_
_entity_poly.entity_id
_entity_poly.type
_entity_poly.pdbx_seq_one_letter_code
_entity_poly.pdbx_strand_id
1 'polypeptide(L)'
;MQFHVLGAAICCALSFSAAATAADLSANSAVSRAQSLLGNNASALANRASADAFIARDSILDADGTEHVRFDRTYRDLPVIGGDVVVHSRRGVMRELSQTMDTTVRPSLTPGIDQATALRVAGSHFDVAQDAAPRASLALYARQGAPRLVYEVIYSGVKPDQTPTEMHYIVDAVNQRILESWDTVHTACAGGTSAAGTGRSLYAGSVAVATTRCSSGYEMTDLSRGSGATYNMRNSTSGNGTLVTDADNA
;
A
#
# COMPACT_ATOMS: atom_id res chain seq x y z
N MET A 1 8.66 -74.37 24.37
CA MET A 1 8.02 -73.65 23.25
C MET A 1 7.18 -72.52 23.83
N GLN A 2 7.71 -71.30 23.88
CA GLN A 2 6.94 -70.08 24.15
C GLN A 2 7.65 -68.92 23.45
N PHE A 3 7.00 -68.38 22.41
CA PHE A 3 7.35 -67.16 21.72
C PHE A 3 6.87 -65.96 22.54
N HIS A 4 7.68 -64.92 22.72
CA HIS A 4 7.16 -63.56 22.96
C HIS A 4 8.02 -62.53 22.24
N VAL A 5 7.39 -61.91 21.24
CA VAL A 5 7.87 -60.80 20.40
C VAL A 5 7.70 -59.51 21.20
N LEU A 6 8.76 -58.72 21.39
CA LEU A 6 8.62 -57.34 21.91
C LEU A 6 8.30 -56.40 20.72
N GLY A 7 7.04 -55.98 20.64
CA GLY A 7 6.57 -54.98 19.70
C GLY A 7 6.84 -53.55 20.19
N ALA A 8 7.36 -52.72 19.29
CA ALA A 8 7.59 -51.29 19.49
C ALA A 8 6.28 -50.50 19.53
N ALA A 9 6.19 -49.52 20.44
CA ALA A 9 5.19 -48.46 20.39
C ALA A 9 5.91 -47.11 20.54
N ILE A 10 6.22 -46.48 19.41
CA ILE A 10 6.68 -45.09 19.35
C ILE A 10 5.41 -44.23 19.30
N CYS A 11 5.07 -43.58 20.42
CA CYS A 11 4.09 -42.50 20.43
C CYS A 11 4.74 -41.25 19.84
N CYS A 12 4.52 -40.98 18.55
CA CYS A 12 4.75 -39.65 17.98
C CYS A 12 3.62 -38.71 18.43
N ALA A 13 3.88 -37.93 19.48
CA ALA A 13 3.06 -36.76 19.79
C ALA A 13 3.39 -35.66 18.77
N LEU A 14 2.42 -35.34 17.90
CA LEU A 14 2.45 -34.15 17.05
C LEU A 14 2.21 -32.91 17.93
N SER A 15 3.29 -32.33 18.45
CA SER A 15 3.26 -31.02 19.10
C SER A 15 3.10 -29.93 18.03
N PHE A 16 1.88 -29.42 17.86
CA PHE A 16 1.67 -28.16 17.13
C PHE A 16 2.34 -27.03 17.94
N SER A 17 3.38 -26.41 17.37
CA SER A 17 4.06 -25.26 17.95
C SER A 17 3.14 -24.04 18.02
N ALA A 18 2.54 -23.81 19.19
CA ALA A 18 1.92 -22.54 19.53
C ALA A 18 3.00 -21.57 20.07
N ALA A 19 3.74 -20.94 19.17
CA ALA A 19 4.58 -19.80 19.51
C ALA A 19 3.93 -18.54 18.92
N ALA A 20 2.77 -18.14 19.47
CA ALA A 20 2.35 -16.75 19.37
C ALA A 20 3.39 -15.93 20.16
N THR A 21 4.10 -15.03 19.49
CA THR A 21 5.18 -14.27 20.14
C THR A 21 4.57 -13.23 21.09
N ALA A 22 5.33 -12.79 22.10
CA ALA A 22 4.86 -11.75 23.03
C ALA A 22 4.47 -10.45 22.31
N ALA A 23 5.03 -10.18 21.13
CA ALA A 23 4.67 -9.06 20.26
C ALA A 23 3.28 -9.24 19.61
N ASP A 24 2.92 -10.45 19.17
CA ASP A 24 1.58 -10.73 18.62
C ASP A 24 0.50 -10.60 19.71
N LEU A 25 0.80 -11.08 20.92
CA LEU A 25 -0.10 -10.95 22.07
C LEU A 25 -0.26 -9.48 22.50
N SER A 26 0.83 -8.69 22.48
CA SER A 26 0.77 -7.27 22.83
C SER A 26 0.01 -6.46 21.78
N ALA A 27 0.25 -6.70 20.49
CA ALA A 27 -0.47 -6.10 19.38
C ALA A 27 -1.98 -6.38 19.45
N ASN A 28 -2.37 -7.65 19.63
CA ASN A 28 -3.78 -8.03 19.81
C ASN A 28 -4.43 -7.35 21.01
N SER A 29 -3.69 -7.19 22.11
CA SER A 29 -4.20 -6.50 23.31
C SER A 29 -4.38 -5.00 23.09
N ALA A 30 -3.47 -4.34 22.35
CA ALA A 30 -3.54 -2.92 22.01
C ALA A 30 -4.73 -2.65 21.07
N VAL A 31 -4.92 -3.52 20.07
CA VAL A 31 -6.07 -3.48 19.17
C VAL A 31 -7.38 -3.60 19.93
N SER A 32 -7.52 -4.58 20.83
CA SER A 32 -8.74 -4.77 21.62
C SER A 32 -9.05 -3.57 22.54
N ARG A 33 -8.03 -2.98 23.17
CA ARG A 33 -8.17 -1.74 23.94
C ARG A 33 -8.61 -0.58 23.06
N ALA A 34 -7.95 -0.37 21.92
CA ALA A 34 -8.29 0.70 20.99
C ALA A 34 -9.69 0.56 20.40
N GLN A 35 -10.13 -0.66 20.08
CA GLN A 35 -11.52 -0.94 19.67
C GLN A 35 -12.53 -0.57 20.76
N SER A 36 -12.22 -0.89 22.02
CA SER A 36 -13.06 -0.53 23.16
C SER A 36 -13.12 1.00 23.36
N LEU A 37 -12.00 1.70 23.18
CA LEU A 37 -11.94 3.16 23.24
C LEU A 37 -12.76 3.82 22.11
N LEU A 38 -12.69 3.27 20.88
CA LEU A 38 -13.52 3.68 19.75
C LEU A 38 -15.02 3.45 19.97
N GLY A 39 -15.38 2.36 20.65
CA GLY A 39 -16.78 2.06 20.99
C GLY A 39 -17.37 3.00 22.03
N ASN A 40 -16.61 3.35 23.07
CA ASN A 40 -17.14 4.04 24.25
C ASN A 40 -17.03 5.57 24.21
N ASN A 41 -15.87 6.11 23.80
CA ASN A 41 -15.57 7.54 23.94
C ASN A 41 -15.23 8.22 22.61
N ALA A 42 -14.63 7.51 21.67
CA ALA A 42 -14.14 8.10 20.43
C ALA A 42 -15.15 8.11 19.29
N SER A 43 -16.35 7.55 19.45
CA SER A 43 -17.39 7.58 18.40
C SER A 43 -17.79 9.02 18.04
N ALA A 44 -17.91 9.89 19.04
CA ALA A 44 -18.17 11.31 18.85
C ALA A 44 -16.98 12.04 18.20
N LEU A 45 -15.75 11.69 18.59
CA LEU A 45 -14.54 12.29 18.02
C LEU A 45 -14.30 11.81 16.59
N ALA A 46 -14.62 10.56 16.26
CA ALA A 46 -14.32 9.94 14.98
C ALA A 46 -15.31 10.27 13.86
N ASN A 47 -16.23 11.23 14.05
CA ASN A 47 -17.28 11.52 13.05
C ASN A 47 -18.01 10.25 12.57
N ARG A 48 -18.24 9.34 13.52
CA ARG A 48 -18.77 8.01 13.27
C ARG A 48 -20.25 8.08 12.89
N ALA A 49 -20.63 7.43 11.79
CA ALA A 49 -22.02 7.10 11.49
C ALA A 49 -22.38 5.74 12.11
N SER A 50 -23.66 5.52 12.40
CA SER A 50 -24.13 4.30 13.09
C SER A 50 -23.77 2.99 12.38
N ALA A 51 -23.68 3.01 11.05
CA ALA A 51 -23.30 1.85 10.23
C ALA A 51 -21.81 1.81 9.86
N ASP A 52 -20.97 2.62 10.52
CA ASP A 52 -19.52 2.50 10.39
C ASP A 52 -18.98 1.32 11.20
N ALA A 53 -18.06 0.58 10.60
CA ALA A 53 -17.18 -0.36 11.28
C ALA A 53 -15.71 0.05 11.13
N PHE A 54 -14.90 -0.36 12.10
CA PHE A 54 -13.47 -0.08 12.16
C PHE A 54 -12.69 -1.38 12.23
N ILE A 55 -11.85 -1.63 11.24
CA ILE A 55 -11.07 -2.85 11.08
C ILE A 55 -9.62 -2.49 11.36
N ALA A 56 -9.00 -3.12 12.36
CA ALA A 56 -7.61 -2.83 12.69
C ALA A 56 -6.69 -3.27 11.55
N ARG A 57 -5.86 -2.35 11.08
CA ARG A 57 -4.85 -2.60 10.05
C ARG A 57 -3.49 -2.89 10.67
N ASP A 58 -3.12 -2.12 11.69
CA ASP A 58 -1.79 -2.15 12.29
C ASP A 58 -1.81 -1.58 13.72
N SER A 59 -0.85 -2.01 14.54
CA SER A 59 -0.64 -1.47 15.87
C SER A 59 0.85 -1.32 16.19
N ILE A 60 1.24 -0.14 16.67
CA ILE A 60 2.60 0.16 17.13
C ILE A 60 2.55 0.47 18.63
N LEU A 61 3.49 -0.09 19.38
CA LEU A 61 3.73 0.20 20.79
C LEU A 61 5.09 0.86 20.94
N ASP A 62 5.10 2.08 21.47
CA ASP A 62 6.31 2.83 21.75
C ASP A 62 6.93 2.41 23.09
N ALA A 63 8.23 2.70 23.25
CA ALA A 63 8.98 2.37 24.46
C ALA A 63 8.43 3.05 25.73
N ASP A 64 7.72 4.17 25.60
CA ASP A 64 7.11 4.89 26.72
C ASP A 64 5.72 4.35 27.12
N GLY A 65 5.25 3.30 26.41
CA GLY A 65 3.95 2.66 26.57
C GLY A 65 2.79 3.32 25.81
N THR A 66 3.08 4.21 24.86
CA THR A 66 2.09 4.78 23.94
C THR A 66 1.75 3.76 22.85
N GLU A 67 0.46 3.62 22.57
CA GLU A 67 -0.10 2.70 21.57
C GLU A 67 -0.73 3.51 20.45
N HIS A 68 -0.35 3.18 19.21
CA HIS A 68 -0.91 3.72 17.98
C HIS A 68 -1.60 2.59 17.23
N VAL A 69 -2.93 2.62 17.14
CA VAL A 69 -3.67 1.60 16.40
C VAL A 69 -4.37 2.25 15.22
N ARG A 70 -4.04 1.79 14.01
CA ARG A 70 -4.61 2.27 12.75
C ARG A 70 -5.80 1.40 12.37
N PHE A 71 -6.90 2.05 12.00
CA PHE A 71 -8.12 1.39 11.57
C PHE A 71 -8.55 1.84 10.19
N ASP A 72 -8.87 0.88 9.34
CA ASP A 72 -9.67 1.11 8.16
C ASP A 72 -11.13 1.28 8.56
N ARG A 73 -11.82 2.17 7.87
CA ARG A 73 -13.26 2.40 8.06
C ARG A 73 -14.05 1.78 6.91
N THR A 74 -15.14 1.12 7.26
CA THR A 74 -16.20 0.75 6.30
C THR A 74 -17.52 1.41 6.71
N TYR A 75 -18.41 1.65 5.75
CA TYR A 75 -19.78 2.11 5.98
C TYR A 75 -20.74 1.21 5.20
N ARG A 76 -21.60 0.46 5.92
CA ARG A 76 -22.45 -0.59 5.32
C ARG A 76 -21.65 -1.52 4.39
N ASP A 77 -20.54 -2.03 4.91
CA ASP A 77 -19.59 -2.94 4.23
C ASP A 77 -18.82 -2.36 3.03
N LEU A 78 -19.05 -1.09 2.68
CA LEU A 78 -18.24 -0.41 1.67
C LEU A 78 -16.99 0.22 2.30
N PRO A 79 -15.80 0.07 1.70
CA PRO A 79 -14.59 0.72 2.17
C PRO A 79 -14.71 2.25 2.07
N VAL A 80 -14.16 2.97 3.04
CA VAL A 80 -14.11 4.44 3.04
C VAL A 80 -12.67 4.91 2.79
N ILE A 81 -12.38 5.27 1.54
CA ILE A 81 -11.08 5.77 1.11
C ILE A 81 -10.83 7.15 1.73
N GLY A 82 -9.77 7.25 2.53
CA GLY A 82 -9.44 8.43 3.32
C GLY A 82 -10.41 8.70 4.48
N GLY A 83 -11.06 7.65 4.99
CA GLY A 83 -11.85 7.70 6.22
C GLY A 83 -11.23 6.91 7.37
N ASP A 84 -9.96 6.54 7.26
CA ASP A 84 -9.20 5.84 8.29
C ASP A 84 -9.02 6.69 9.56
N VAL A 85 -8.77 6.00 10.68
CA VAL A 85 -8.52 6.65 11.97
C VAL A 85 -7.34 6.00 12.66
N VAL A 86 -6.56 6.81 13.38
CA VAL A 86 -5.50 6.33 14.27
C VAL A 86 -5.86 6.68 15.70
N VAL A 87 -5.97 5.66 16.54
CA VAL A 87 -6.19 5.82 17.98
C VAL A 87 -4.85 5.88 18.67
N HIS A 88 -4.57 6.99 19.34
CA HIS A 88 -3.40 7.17 20.18
C HIS A 88 -3.84 6.98 21.63
N SER A 89 -3.27 6.01 22.33
CA SER A 89 -3.63 5.72 23.71
C SER A 89 -2.40 5.41 24.55
N ARG A 90 -2.51 5.54 25.88
CA ARG A 90 -1.42 5.21 26.78
C ARG A 90 -2.00 4.66 28.07
N ARG A 91 -1.53 3.48 28.49
CA ARG A 91 -2.05 2.75 29.67
C ARG A 91 -3.57 2.57 29.62
N GLY A 92 -4.09 2.25 28.43
CA GLY A 92 -5.53 2.02 28.20
C GLY A 92 -6.41 3.27 28.19
N VAL A 93 -5.82 4.47 28.24
CA VAL A 93 -6.55 5.74 28.17
C VAL A 93 -6.27 6.42 26.83
N MET A 94 -7.33 6.78 26.10
CA MET A 94 -7.22 7.53 24.85
C MET A 94 -6.63 8.92 25.09
N ARG A 95 -5.72 9.33 24.20
CA ARG A 95 -5.08 10.65 24.23
C ARG A 95 -5.48 11.51 23.05
N GLU A 96 -5.48 10.91 21.86
CA GLU A 96 -5.70 11.60 20.61
C GLU A 96 -6.33 10.66 19.57
N LEU A 97 -7.04 11.27 18.62
CA LEU A 97 -7.54 10.61 17.42
C LEU A 97 -7.04 11.38 16.20
N SER A 98 -6.28 10.71 15.34
CA SER A 98 -5.97 11.26 14.02
C SER A 98 -7.00 10.76 13.02
N GLN A 99 -7.56 11.67 12.22
CA GLN A 99 -8.46 11.35 11.10
C GLN A 99 -8.47 12.50 10.10
N THR A 100 -8.92 12.22 8.88
CA THR A 100 -9.13 13.20 7.81
C THR A 100 -10.59 13.63 7.67
N MET A 101 -11.53 12.78 8.03
CA MET A 101 -12.96 13.04 7.87
C MET A 101 -13.51 13.90 9.01
N ASP A 102 -14.17 15.01 8.66
CA ASP A 102 -14.66 16.04 9.59
C ASP A 102 -16.20 16.07 9.74
N THR A 103 -16.91 15.10 9.15
CA THR A 103 -18.37 15.06 9.12
C THR A 103 -18.96 13.67 9.28
N THR A 104 -20.12 13.59 9.94
CA THR A 104 -20.90 12.35 10.08
C THR A 104 -21.82 12.08 8.88
N VAL A 105 -21.90 12.99 7.91
CA VAL A 105 -22.75 12.86 6.72
C VAL A 105 -22.33 11.65 5.88
N ARG A 106 -23.31 10.94 5.33
CA ARG A 106 -23.10 9.79 4.43
C ARG A 106 -24.00 9.94 3.19
N PRO A 107 -23.50 9.61 1.99
CA PRO A 107 -24.26 9.73 0.75
C PRO A 107 -25.27 8.59 0.60
N SER A 108 -26.14 8.69 -0.40
CA SER A 108 -26.88 7.54 -0.92
C SER A 108 -25.90 6.48 -1.45
N LEU A 109 -26.18 5.20 -1.18
CA LEU A 109 -25.38 4.08 -1.69
C LEU A 109 -25.92 3.50 -3.00
N THR A 110 -26.91 4.15 -3.60
CA THR A 110 -27.41 3.79 -4.93
C THR A 110 -26.55 4.48 -5.99
N PRO A 111 -25.75 3.74 -6.78
CA PRO A 111 -24.97 4.34 -7.84
C PRO A 111 -25.88 4.81 -8.97
N GLY A 112 -25.59 5.98 -9.53
CA GLY A 112 -26.25 6.52 -10.72
C GLY A 112 -25.68 5.99 -12.03
N ILE A 113 -24.51 5.32 -11.98
CA ILE A 113 -23.87 4.65 -13.12
C ILE A 113 -23.54 3.21 -12.78
N ASP A 114 -23.40 2.37 -13.80
CA ASP A 114 -22.95 0.99 -13.61
C ASP A 114 -21.42 0.88 -13.58
N GLN A 115 -20.95 -0.29 -13.13
CA GLN A 115 -19.52 -0.61 -13.07
C GLN A 115 -18.84 -0.55 -14.44
N ALA A 116 -19.54 -0.95 -15.52
CA ALA A 116 -19.01 -0.92 -16.88
C ALA A 116 -18.76 0.51 -17.37
N THR A 117 -19.62 1.46 -16.99
CA THR A 117 -19.41 2.88 -17.27
C THR A 117 -18.20 3.43 -16.52
N ALA A 118 -18.04 3.10 -15.24
CA ALA A 118 -16.85 3.51 -14.47
C ALA A 118 -15.55 2.97 -15.08
N LEU A 119 -15.53 1.70 -15.52
CA LEU A 119 -14.40 1.10 -16.24
C LEU A 119 -14.08 1.85 -17.53
N ARG A 120 -15.09 2.16 -18.35
CA ARG A 120 -14.89 2.91 -19.60
C ARG A 120 -14.34 4.33 -19.35
N VAL A 121 -14.85 5.01 -18.32
CA VAL A 121 -14.38 6.35 -17.93
C VAL A 121 -12.92 6.30 -17.48
N ALA A 122 -12.56 5.40 -16.58
CA ALA A 122 -11.17 5.27 -16.13
C ALA A 122 -10.24 4.81 -17.27
N GLY A 123 -10.70 3.86 -18.09
CA GLY A 123 -9.95 3.31 -19.22
C GLY A 123 -9.60 4.33 -20.31
N SER A 124 -10.37 5.42 -20.47
CA SER A 124 -10.00 6.51 -21.39
C SER A 124 -8.84 7.36 -20.89
N HIS A 125 -8.37 7.15 -19.65
CA HIS A 125 -7.22 7.81 -19.04
C HIS A 125 -6.05 6.85 -18.78
N PHE A 126 -6.15 5.59 -19.20
CA PHE A 126 -5.11 4.58 -19.02
C PHE A 126 -4.48 4.23 -20.37
N ASP A 127 -3.28 4.77 -20.62
CA ASP A 127 -2.59 4.68 -21.91
C ASP A 127 -1.54 3.54 -21.98
N VAL A 128 -1.64 2.57 -21.08
CA VAL A 128 -0.70 1.44 -20.99
C VAL A 128 -1.42 0.14 -21.39
N ALA A 129 -0.70 -0.79 -22.01
CA ALA A 129 -1.22 -2.11 -22.31
C ALA A 129 -1.54 -2.84 -20.99
N GLN A 130 -2.78 -3.31 -20.86
CA GLN A 130 -3.26 -4.01 -19.68
C GLN A 130 -2.61 -5.39 -19.57
N ASP A 131 -2.07 -5.71 -18.40
CA ASP A 131 -1.53 -7.04 -18.09
C ASP A 131 -2.54 -7.94 -17.34
N ALA A 132 -3.63 -7.36 -16.83
CA ALA A 132 -4.75 -8.03 -16.19
C ALA A 132 -6.07 -7.35 -16.53
N ALA A 133 -7.18 -8.06 -16.29
CA ALA A 133 -8.51 -7.49 -16.44
C ALA A 133 -8.73 -6.36 -15.42
N PRO A 134 -9.20 -5.17 -15.84
CA PRO A 134 -9.41 -4.06 -14.93
C PRO A 134 -10.57 -4.36 -13.99
N ARG A 135 -10.43 -3.91 -12.75
CA ARG A 135 -11.37 -4.17 -11.65
C ARG A 135 -12.00 -2.86 -11.20
N ALA A 136 -13.26 -2.93 -10.81
CA ALA A 136 -13.99 -1.77 -10.30
C ALA A 136 -14.86 -2.20 -9.12
N SER A 137 -14.73 -1.50 -8.00
CA SER A 137 -15.47 -1.78 -6.76
C SER A 137 -16.06 -0.51 -6.20
N LEU A 138 -17.26 -0.62 -5.60
CA LEU A 138 -17.93 0.51 -4.99
C LEU A 138 -17.25 0.86 -3.65
N ALA A 139 -17.05 2.14 -3.39
CA ALA A 139 -16.44 2.66 -2.18
C ALA A 139 -17.03 4.03 -1.82
N LEU A 140 -16.76 4.52 -0.60
CA LEU A 140 -16.92 5.92 -0.28
C LEU A 140 -15.57 6.62 -0.38
N TYR A 141 -15.56 7.84 -0.90
CA TYR A 141 -14.38 8.69 -0.96
C TYR A 141 -14.55 9.90 -0.05
N ALA A 142 -13.66 10.03 0.93
CA ALA A 142 -13.75 11.01 2.02
C ALA A 142 -12.54 11.96 2.10
N ARG A 143 -11.65 11.99 1.09
CA ARG A 143 -10.49 12.91 1.07
C ARG A 143 -10.82 14.33 0.60
N GLN A 144 -11.99 14.57 0.01
CA GLN A 144 -12.42 15.88 -0.52
C GLN A 144 -13.75 16.33 0.08
N GLY A 145 -13.76 16.63 1.38
CA GLY A 145 -14.94 17.07 2.12
C GLY A 145 -15.92 15.93 2.42
N ALA A 146 -17.22 16.20 2.27
CA ALA A 146 -18.25 15.21 2.62
C ALA A 146 -18.11 13.93 1.77
N PRO A 147 -18.23 12.72 2.38
CA PRO A 147 -18.05 11.47 1.67
C PRO A 147 -18.97 11.32 0.46
N ARG A 148 -18.42 10.88 -0.68
CA ARG A 148 -19.15 10.62 -1.93
C ARG A 148 -19.11 9.14 -2.28
N LEU A 149 -20.18 8.64 -2.89
CA LEU A 149 -20.20 7.30 -3.46
C LEU A 149 -19.38 7.29 -4.75
N VAL A 150 -18.42 6.38 -4.84
CA VAL A 150 -17.49 6.27 -5.97
C VAL A 150 -17.31 4.82 -6.40
N TYR A 151 -16.84 4.63 -7.62
CA TYR A 151 -16.14 3.42 -8.02
C TYR A 151 -14.63 3.67 -7.92
N GLU A 152 -13.94 2.85 -7.14
CA GLU A 152 -12.49 2.70 -7.27
C GLU A 152 -12.23 1.73 -8.42
N VAL A 153 -11.59 2.23 -9.46
CA VAL A 153 -11.27 1.49 -10.67
C VAL A 153 -9.76 1.31 -10.76
N ILE A 154 -9.31 0.08 -10.92
CA ILE A 154 -7.88 -0.25 -10.92
C ILE A 154 -7.50 -0.87 -12.26
N TYR A 155 -6.50 -0.26 -12.88
CA TYR A 155 -5.84 -0.73 -14.10
C TYR A 155 -4.38 -1.05 -13.78
N SER A 156 -3.89 -2.17 -14.29
CA SER A 156 -2.48 -2.56 -14.17
C SER A 156 -1.88 -2.78 -15.55
N GLY A 157 -0.56 -2.63 -15.64
CA GLY A 157 0.19 -2.82 -16.87
C GLY A 157 1.68 -2.60 -16.67
N VAL A 158 2.41 -2.62 -17.78
CA VAL A 158 3.85 -2.35 -17.81
C VAL A 158 4.13 -1.22 -18.81
N LYS A 159 4.73 -0.14 -18.32
CA LYS A 159 5.12 1.03 -19.14
C LYS A 159 6.22 0.64 -20.15
N PRO A 160 6.44 1.42 -21.23
CA PRO A 160 7.48 1.12 -22.20
C PRO A 160 8.89 0.98 -21.60
N ASP A 161 9.18 1.71 -20.53
CA ASP A 161 10.43 1.66 -19.76
C ASP A 161 10.55 0.43 -18.83
N GLN A 162 9.61 -0.52 -18.91
CA GLN A 162 9.51 -1.72 -18.09
C GLN A 162 9.09 -1.47 -16.63
N THR A 163 8.67 -0.26 -16.27
CA THR A 163 8.12 0.04 -14.95
C THR A 163 6.70 -0.53 -14.85
N PRO A 164 6.40 -1.39 -13.86
CA PRO A 164 5.02 -1.78 -13.55
C PRO A 164 4.17 -0.58 -13.16
N THR A 165 2.87 -0.63 -13.39
CA THR A 165 1.95 0.41 -12.96
C THR A 165 0.68 -0.23 -12.41
N GLU A 166 0.16 0.34 -11.33
CA GLU A 166 -1.15 0.00 -10.78
C GLU A 166 -1.88 1.31 -10.51
N MET A 167 -2.62 1.77 -11.51
CA MET A 167 -3.37 3.02 -11.47
C MET A 167 -4.71 2.81 -10.80
N HIS A 168 -4.97 3.59 -9.75
CA HIS A 168 -6.28 3.73 -9.11
C HIS A 168 -6.94 5.00 -9.62
N TYR A 169 -8.18 4.88 -10.11
CA TYR A 169 -9.03 6.00 -10.51
C TYR A 169 -10.27 6.03 -9.63
N ILE A 170 -10.56 7.19 -9.05
CA ILE A 170 -11.75 7.40 -8.22
C ILE A 170 -12.82 8.07 -9.06
N VAL A 171 -13.73 7.27 -9.59
CA VAL A 171 -14.82 7.74 -10.45
C VAL A 171 -16.06 7.99 -9.60
N ASP A 172 -16.61 9.21 -9.63
CA ASP A 172 -17.88 9.50 -8.96
C ASP A 172 -19.03 8.67 -9.53
N ALA A 173 -19.72 7.94 -8.64
CA ALA A 173 -20.74 6.98 -9.04
C ALA A 173 -22.06 7.63 -9.50
N VAL A 174 -22.16 8.96 -9.53
CA VAL A 174 -23.37 9.70 -9.97
C VAL A 174 -23.09 10.49 -11.25
N ASN A 175 -21.98 11.23 -11.30
CA ASN A 175 -21.70 12.17 -12.40
C ASN A 175 -20.50 11.80 -13.28
N GLN A 176 -19.90 10.61 -13.08
CA GLN A 176 -18.83 10.05 -13.92
C GLN A 176 -17.52 10.84 -13.88
N ARG A 177 -17.37 11.84 -13.00
CA ARG A 177 -16.11 12.60 -12.91
C ARG A 177 -15.06 11.78 -12.17
N ILE A 178 -13.84 11.76 -12.69
CA ILE A 178 -12.67 11.29 -11.94
C ILE A 178 -12.33 12.37 -10.90
N LEU A 179 -12.41 12.01 -9.62
CA LEU A 179 -12.15 12.89 -8.49
C LEU A 179 -10.67 12.92 -8.11
N GLU A 180 -10.00 11.79 -8.29
CA GLU A 180 -8.59 11.60 -7.99
C GLU A 180 -8.08 10.37 -8.77
N SER A 181 -6.78 10.36 -9.06
CA SER A 181 -6.10 9.17 -9.58
C SER A 181 -4.67 9.13 -9.08
N TRP A 182 -4.15 7.94 -8.80
CA TRP A 182 -2.75 7.75 -8.41
C TRP A 182 -2.21 6.41 -8.88
N ASP A 183 -0.89 6.32 -9.05
CA ASP A 183 -0.17 5.07 -9.26
C ASP A 183 0.28 4.54 -7.90
N THR A 184 -0.05 3.29 -7.58
CA THR A 184 0.45 2.61 -6.37
C THR A 184 1.91 2.19 -6.54
N VAL A 185 2.40 2.08 -7.78
CA VAL A 185 3.81 1.82 -8.05
C VAL A 185 4.59 3.14 -8.00
N HIS A 186 5.42 3.28 -6.98
CA HIS A 186 6.35 4.40 -6.84
C HIS A 186 7.75 3.96 -7.26
N THR A 187 8.33 4.64 -8.25
CA THR A 187 9.76 4.48 -8.57
C THR A 187 10.60 5.36 -7.67
N ALA A 188 11.75 4.86 -7.23
CA ALA A 188 12.68 5.60 -6.39
C ALA A 188 13.24 6.88 -7.07
N CYS A 189 13.11 6.98 -8.40
CA CYS A 189 13.65 8.06 -9.22
C CYS A 189 12.60 8.90 -9.97
N ALA A 190 11.34 8.93 -9.51
CA ALA A 190 10.35 9.82 -10.10
C ALA A 190 10.79 11.30 -9.97
N GLY A 191 10.99 11.99 -11.10
CA GLY A 191 11.46 13.38 -11.13
C GLY A 191 12.96 13.56 -10.90
N GLY A 192 13.76 12.51 -11.13
CA GLY A 192 15.21 12.59 -11.01
C GLY A 192 15.83 13.66 -11.91
N THR A 193 16.92 14.25 -11.45
CA THR A 193 17.66 15.30 -12.19
C THR A 193 18.94 14.73 -12.77
N SER A 194 19.33 15.16 -13.97
CA SER A 194 20.62 14.81 -14.55
C SER A 194 21.77 15.10 -13.58
N ALA A 195 22.68 14.15 -13.45
CA ALA A 195 23.88 14.22 -12.65
C ALA A 195 25.08 13.69 -13.46
N ALA A 196 26.28 13.98 -12.98
CA ALA A 196 27.53 13.47 -13.53
C ALA A 196 28.21 12.62 -12.46
N GLY A 197 28.22 11.31 -12.67
CA GLY A 197 28.95 10.34 -11.85
C GLY A 197 30.35 10.10 -12.38
N THR A 198 31.16 9.39 -11.61
CA THR A 198 32.51 8.98 -11.99
C THR A 198 32.53 7.50 -12.36
N GLY A 199 33.05 7.17 -13.54
CA GLY A 199 33.32 5.80 -13.97
C GLY A 199 34.81 5.54 -14.02
N ARG A 200 35.29 4.42 -13.46
CA ARG A 200 36.69 4.01 -13.57
C ARG A 200 36.87 3.07 -14.75
N SER A 201 37.53 3.56 -15.79
CA SER A 201 37.85 2.77 -16.98
C SER A 201 39.25 2.14 -16.88
N LEU A 202 39.45 1.02 -17.55
CA LEU A 202 40.73 0.33 -17.60
C LEU A 202 41.81 1.12 -18.35
N TYR A 203 41.43 1.90 -19.37
CA TYR A 203 42.36 2.54 -20.30
C TYR A 203 42.39 4.07 -20.22
N ALA A 204 41.30 4.71 -19.83
CA ALA A 204 41.18 6.17 -19.80
C ALA A 204 41.15 6.74 -18.37
N GLY A 205 41.39 5.91 -17.35
CA GLY A 205 41.27 6.32 -15.95
C GLY A 205 39.84 6.70 -15.58
N SER A 206 39.66 7.74 -14.79
CA SER A 206 38.35 8.25 -14.38
C SER A 206 37.68 9.05 -15.49
N VAL A 207 36.46 8.66 -15.87
CA VAL A 207 35.63 9.32 -16.88
C VAL A 207 34.32 9.79 -16.26
N ALA A 208 33.77 10.89 -16.76
CA ALA A 208 32.44 11.33 -16.35
C ALA A 208 31.37 10.46 -17.03
N VAL A 209 30.38 10.03 -16.27
CA VAL A 209 29.23 9.25 -16.75
C VAL A 209 27.96 10.01 -16.41
N ALA A 210 27.06 10.17 -17.38
CA ALA A 210 25.76 10.76 -17.12
C ALA A 210 24.93 9.79 -16.29
N THR A 211 24.42 10.28 -15.16
CA THR A 211 23.55 9.54 -14.24
C THR A 211 22.31 10.36 -13.94
N THR A 212 21.33 9.75 -13.29
CA THR A 212 20.16 10.46 -12.77
C THR A 212 20.22 10.44 -11.26
N ARG A 213 20.17 11.61 -10.64
CA ARG A 213 20.03 11.74 -9.18
C ARG A 213 18.57 11.53 -8.80
N CYS A 214 18.36 10.56 -7.92
CA CYS A 214 17.08 10.19 -7.35
C CYS A 214 17.03 10.60 -5.87
N SER A 215 15.89 10.43 -5.20
CA SER A 215 15.78 10.78 -3.77
C SER A 215 16.64 9.90 -2.86
N SER A 216 16.95 8.67 -3.28
CA SER A 216 17.66 7.67 -2.48
C SER A 216 19.00 7.21 -3.08
N GLY A 217 19.54 7.92 -4.08
CA GLY A 217 20.80 7.55 -4.74
C GLY A 217 20.87 8.04 -6.18
N TYR A 218 21.60 7.31 -7.00
CA TYR A 218 21.83 7.60 -8.41
C TYR A 218 21.53 6.36 -9.26
N GLU A 219 20.89 6.56 -10.40
CA GLU A 219 20.66 5.54 -11.41
C GLU A 219 21.55 5.81 -12.63
N MET A 220 22.08 4.76 -13.25
CA MET A 220 22.80 4.86 -14.52
C MET A 220 21.82 5.02 -15.69
N THR A 221 21.04 6.10 -15.62
CA THR A 221 20.10 6.56 -16.62
C THR A 221 20.54 7.94 -17.10
N ASP A 222 20.66 8.12 -18.41
CA ASP A 222 21.10 9.38 -19.01
C ASP A 222 19.91 10.17 -19.59
N LEU A 223 19.39 11.10 -18.80
CA LEU A 223 18.29 11.97 -19.21
C LEU A 223 18.67 12.98 -20.30
N SER A 224 19.97 13.23 -20.52
CA SER A 224 20.44 14.20 -21.51
C SER A 224 20.44 13.65 -22.94
N ARG A 225 20.42 12.33 -23.10
CA ARG A 225 20.50 11.63 -24.40
C ARG A 225 19.43 10.56 -24.55
N GLY A 226 18.17 10.99 -24.50
CA GLY A 226 17.02 10.12 -24.77
C GLY A 226 16.67 9.14 -23.66
N SER A 227 17.13 9.38 -22.43
CA SER A 227 16.81 8.59 -21.23
C SER A 227 17.24 7.12 -21.32
N GLY A 228 18.39 6.84 -21.96
CA GLY A 228 18.96 5.49 -22.01
C GLY A 228 19.43 5.02 -20.64
N ALA A 229 19.09 3.78 -20.28
CA ALA A 229 19.41 3.18 -18.98
C ALA A 229 20.33 1.95 -19.12
N THR A 230 21.28 1.81 -18.19
CA THR A 230 22.25 0.70 -18.17
C THR A 230 21.85 -0.35 -17.15
N TYR A 231 21.71 -1.60 -17.61
CA TYR A 231 21.33 -2.74 -16.78
C TYR A 231 22.49 -3.73 -16.64
N ASN A 232 22.68 -4.25 -15.42
CA ASN A 232 23.58 -5.34 -15.12
C ASN A 232 22.87 -6.69 -15.29
N MET A 233 23.32 -7.47 -16.25
CA MET A 233 22.78 -8.81 -16.55
C MET A 233 23.24 -9.90 -15.57
N ARG A 234 24.21 -9.62 -14.68
CA ARG A 234 24.76 -10.58 -13.70
C ARG A 234 25.11 -11.95 -14.32
N ASN A 235 25.78 -11.92 -15.48
CA ASN A 235 26.15 -13.10 -16.27
C ASN A 235 24.98 -13.94 -16.84
N SER A 236 23.75 -13.43 -16.82
CA SER A 236 22.63 -14.03 -17.54
C SER A 236 22.73 -13.77 -19.05
N THR A 237 22.24 -14.72 -19.85
CA THR A 237 22.14 -14.63 -21.32
C THR A 237 20.74 -14.25 -21.79
N SER A 238 19.78 -14.08 -20.88
CA SER A 238 18.40 -13.69 -21.17
C SER A 238 17.79 -12.84 -20.04
N GLY A 239 16.73 -12.11 -20.37
CA GLY A 239 16.08 -11.15 -19.47
C GLY A 239 16.58 -9.72 -19.63
N ASN A 240 16.02 -8.80 -18.84
CA ASN A 240 16.29 -7.36 -18.95
C ASN A 240 17.40 -6.85 -18.01
N GLY A 241 17.91 -7.70 -17.11
CA GLY A 241 18.93 -7.33 -16.12
C GLY A 241 18.38 -6.50 -14.95
N THR A 242 19.28 -6.01 -14.09
CA THR A 242 18.94 -5.10 -12.97
C THR A 242 19.55 -3.74 -13.26
N LEU A 243 18.77 -2.65 -13.15
CA LEU A 243 19.27 -1.29 -13.35
C LEU A 243 20.49 -1.04 -12.46
N VAL A 244 21.54 -0.44 -13.02
CA VAL A 244 22.72 -0.08 -12.24
C VAL A 244 22.38 1.15 -11.39
N THR A 245 22.49 0.98 -10.08
CA THR A 245 22.25 2.02 -9.08
C THR A 245 23.51 2.21 -8.24
N ASP A 246 23.72 3.41 -7.75
CA ASP A 246 24.81 3.74 -6.84
C ASP A 246 24.36 4.77 -5.78
N ALA A 247 25.02 4.77 -4.61
CA ALA A 247 24.62 5.63 -3.49
C ALA A 247 25.30 7.02 -3.53
N ASP A 248 26.53 7.12 -4.03
CA ASP A 248 27.39 8.30 -3.87
C ASP A 248 27.87 8.92 -5.21
N ASN A 249 27.57 8.27 -6.32
CA ASN A 249 27.88 8.64 -7.70
C ASN A 249 29.39 8.57 -8.05
N ALA A 250 30.17 7.69 -7.39
CA ALA A 250 31.64 7.63 -7.47
C ALA A 250 32.24 6.41 -8.18
#